data_AF-A0A2V5MYP9-F1
#
_entry.id   AF-A0A2V5MYP9-F1
#
_cell.length_a   1.000
_cell.length_b   1.000
_cell.length_c   1.000
_cell.angle_alpha   90.00
_cell.angle_beta   90.00
_cell.angle_gamma   90.00
#
_symmetry.space_group_name_H-M   'P 1'
#
loop_
_entity.id
_entity.type
_entity.pdbx_description
1 polymer ?
#
loop_
_entity_poly.entity_id
_entity_poly.type
_entity_poly.pdbx_seq_one_letter_code
_entity_poly.pdbx_strand_id
1 'polypeptide(L)'
;MDKQAASDNATFDGFRKLRCEVEIVHAEALDWLREARDARATAIISNLFLHHLVEERLRELFQRITDKCCFFAACEPRRTRFSLLGCRLLWAIGCNRVTRHDAAISVRAGFAKGELHRLWMPNPDWTFEEGPAGWFTWFVCAYRRPQPTL
;
A
#
# COMPACT_ATOMS: atom_id res chain seq x y z
N MET A 1 6.14 -2.28 -24.47
CA MET A 1 5.05 -2.70 -23.55
C MET A 1 5.51 -4.01 -22.94
N ASP A 2 6.35 -3.93 -21.91
CA ASP A 2 7.03 -5.08 -21.33
C ASP A 2 6.11 -5.80 -20.35
N LYS A 3 5.69 -7.00 -20.74
CA LYS A 3 5.05 -7.98 -19.86
C LYS A 3 6.15 -8.70 -19.10
N GLN A 4 6.61 -8.14 -17.98
CA GLN A 4 7.41 -8.91 -17.03
C GLN A 4 6.46 -9.79 -16.21
N ALA A 5 6.68 -11.11 -16.29
CA ALA A 5 6.05 -12.09 -15.41
C ALA A 5 6.52 -11.81 -13.97
N ALA A 6 5.74 -11.03 -13.24
CA ALA A 6 6.05 -10.60 -11.89
C ALA A 6 5.59 -11.65 -10.87
N SER A 7 6.35 -12.73 -10.71
CA SER A 7 6.40 -13.53 -9.47
C SER A 7 7.23 -14.81 -9.66
N ASP A 8 8.38 -14.91 -9.00
CA ASP A 8 9.20 -16.11 -8.94
C ASP A 8 8.45 -17.29 -8.29
N ASN A 9 8.61 -18.50 -8.86
CA ASN A 9 8.01 -19.75 -8.35
C ASN A 9 8.29 -19.99 -6.85
N ALA A 10 9.43 -19.50 -6.34
CA ALA A 10 9.83 -19.64 -4.93
C ALA A 10 8.87 -18.95 -3.94
N THR A 11 8.26 -17.83 -4.34
CA THR A 11 7.31 -17.10 -3.48
C THR A 11 6.02 -17.90 -3.30
N PHE A 12 5.50 -18.51 -4.37
CA PHE A 12 4.31 -19.37 -4.29
C PHE A 12 4.58 -20.64 -3.47
N ASP A 13 5.77 -21.22 -3.58
CA ASP A 13 6.13 -22.40 -2.80
C ASP A 13 6.21 -22.12 -1.29
N GLY A 14 6.58 -20.90 -0.91
CA GLY A 14 6.47 -20.43 0.49
C GLY A 14 5.03 -20.42 0.99
N PHE A 15 4.09 -19.85 0.22
CA PHE A 15 2.68 -19.80 0.58
C PHE A 15 2.02 -21.19 0.58
N ARG A 16 2.36 -22.06 -0.37
CA ARG A 16 1.87 -23.44 -0.41
C ARG A 16 2.28 -24.24 0.83
N LYS A 17 3.51 -24.04 1.33
CA LYS A 17 3.98 -24.67 2.59
C LYS A 17 3.17 -24.22 3.81
N LEU A 18 2.64 -22.99 3.77
CA LEU A 18 1.75 -22.44 4.79
C LEU A 18 0.28 -22.83 4.60
N ARG A 19 -0.03 -23.69 3.60
CA ARG A 19 -1.39 -24.08 3.20
C ARG A 19 -2.27 -22.88 2.81
N CYS A 20 -1.65 -21.80 2.34
CA CYS A 20 -2.37 -20.67 1.78
C CYS A 20 -2.68 -20.96 0.31
N GLU A 21 -3.94 -20.76 -0.07
CA GLU A 21 -4.31 -20.64 -1.48
C GLU A 21 -3.87 -19.28 -2.00
N VAL A 22 -3.24 -19.27 -3.17
CA VAL A 22 -2.76 -18.04 -3.80
C VAL A 22 -3.40 -17.91 -5.16
N GLU A 23 -4.19 -16.84 -5.33
CA GLU A 23 -4.78 -16.45 -6.60
C GLU A 23 -4.14 -15.13 -7.03
N ILE A 24 -3.66 -15.09 -8.29
CA ILE A 24 -3.17 -13.85 -8.90
C ILE A 24 -4.29 -13.30 -9.76
N VAL A 25 -4.81 -12.13 -9.40
CA VAL A 25 -5.85 -11.44 -10.14
C VAL A 25 -5.26 -10.19 -10.79
N HIS A 26 -5.47 -10.04 -12.10
CA HIS A 26 -5.14 -8.81 -12.82
C HIS A 26 -6.42 -8.00 -13.03
N ALA A 27 -6.64 -7.01 -12.17
CA ALA A 27 -7.81 -6.15 -12.19
C ALA A 27 -7.46 -4.73 -11.76
N GLU A 28 -8.32 -3.77 -12.11
CA GLU A 28 -8.28 -2.43 -11.54
C GLU A 28 -8.76 -2.52 -10.08
N ALA A 29 -8.05 -1.87 -9.16
CA ALA A 29 -8.21 -2.13 -7.72
C ALA A 29 -9.61 -1.74 -7.19
N LEU A 30 -10.21 -0.67 -7.71
CA LEU A 30 -11.55 -0.25 -7.30
C LEU A 30 -12.61 -1.20 -7.83
N ASP A 31 -12.47 -1.67 -9.07
CA ASP A 31 -13.35 -2.69 -9.66
C ASP A 31 -13.24 -4.02 -8.92
N TRP A 32 -12.03 -4.47 -8.58
CA TRP A 32 -11.85 -5.67 -7.77
C TRP A 32 -12.50 -5.53 -6.38
N LEU A 33 -12.35 -4.38 -5.71
CA LEU A 33 -12.98 -4.13 -4.42
C LEU A 33 -14.51 -4.09 -4.49
N ARG A 34 -15.10 -3.70 -5.63
CA ARG A 34 -16.56 -3.74 -5.83
C ARG A 34 -17.08 -5.17 -5.78
N GLU A 35 -16.37 -6.10 -6.42
CA GLU A 35 -16.76 -7.50 -6.55
C GLU A 35 -16.30 -8.37 -5.37
N ALA A 36 -15.29 -7.91 -4.62
CA ALA A 36 -14.78 -8.60 -3.46
C ALA A 36 -15.90 -8.89 -2.44
N ARG A 37 -15.95 -10.13 -1.94
CA ARG A 37 -16.91 -10.53 -0.91
C ARG A 37 -16.61 -9.78 0.38
N ASP A 38 -17.66 -9.34 1.06
CA ASP A 38 -17.55 -8.74 2.39
C ASP A 38 -17.00 -9.79 3.35
N ALA A 39 -15.82 -9.53 3.91
CA ALA A 39 -15.23 -10.43 4.87
C ALA A 39 -14.69 -9.62 6.05
N ARG A 40 -15.42 -9.75 7.17
CA ARG A 40 -15.03 -9.21 8.49
C ARG A 40 -13.71 -9.78 9.01
N ALA A 41 -13.11 -10.75 8.32
CA ALA A 41 -11.82 -11.34 8.63
C ALA A 41 -10.79 -11.14 7.48
N THR A 42 -11.01 -10.17 6.60
CA THR A 42 -10.07 -9.85 5.51
C THR A 42 -9.07 -8.80 5.95
N ALA A 43 -7.80 -9.06 5.64
CA ALA A 43 -6.72 -8.10 5.66
C ALA A 43 -6.39 -7.67 4.22
N ILE A 44 -6.24 -6.36 3.99
CA ILE A 44 -5.81 -5.80 2.70
C ILE A 44 -4.44 -5.16 2.90
N ILE A 45 -3.50 -5.48 2.02
CA ILE A 45 -2.14 -4.94 2.07
C ILE A 45 -1.81 -4.29 0.72
N SER A 46 -1.22 -3.10 0.76
CA SER A 46 -0.78 -2.35 -0.41
C SER A 46 0.68 -1.95 -0.25
N ASN A 47 1.46 -2.02 -1.33
CA ASN A 47 2.85 -1.57 -1.32
C ASN A 47 3.18 -0.84 -2.62
N LEU A 48 3.67 0.39 -2.51
CA LEU A 48 4.07 1.22 -3.66
C LEU A 48 2.93 1.38 -4.70
N PHE A 49 1.68 1.47 -4.27
CA PHE A 49 0.52 1.51 -5.16
C PHE A 49 -0.29 2.79 -4.97
N LEU A 50 -0.53 3.21 -3.73
CA LEU A 50 -1.40 4.36 -3.42
C LEU A 50 -0.86 5.66 -4.03
N HIS A 51 0.47 5.81 -4.13
CA HIS A 51 1.08 7.03 -4.68
C HIS A 51 0.85 7.25 -6.17
N HIS A 52 0.28 6.28 -6.89
CA HIS A 52 -0.16 6.46 -8.28
C HIS A 52 -1.58 7.04 -8.40
N LEU A 53 -2.35 7.04 -7.31
CA LEU A 53 -3.74 7.48 -7.30
C LEU A 53 -3.85 8.97 -6.95
N VAL A 54 -4.77 9.65 -7.64
CA VAL A 54 -5.18 11.01 -7.27
C VAL A 54 -6.07 10.99 -6.02
N GLU A 55 -6.22 12.14 -5.36
CA GLU A 55 -6.90 12.26 -4.07
C GLU A 55 -8.33 11.69 -4.08
N GLU A 56 -9.10 11.99 -5.13
CA GLU A 56 -10.49 11.55 -5.27
C GLU A 56 -10.58 10.02 -5.34
N ARG A 57 -9.63 9.39 -6.05
CA ARG A 57 -9.54 7.93 -6.17
C ARG A 57 -9.06 7.29 -4.87
N LEU A 58 -8.13 7.92 -4.14
CA LEU A 58 -7.72 7.46 -2.82
C LEU A 58 -8.89 7.48 -1.83
N ARG A 59 -9.72 8.52 -1.87
CA ARG A 59 -10.92 8.64 -1.04
C ARG A 59 -11.92 7.53 -1.37
N GLU A 60 -12.20 7.30 -2.66
CA GLU A 60 -13.06 6.20 -3.10
C GLU A 60 -12.50 4.84 -2.67
N LEU A 61 -11.19 4.64 -2.80
CA LEU A 61 -10.52 3.41 -2.41
C LEU A 61 -10.66 3.14 -0.91
N PHE A 62 -10.38 4.13 -0.06
CA PHE A 62 -10.47 3.98 1.38
C PHE A 62 -11.90 3.72 1.85
N GLN A 63 -12.91 4.36 1.27
CA GLN A 63 -14.31 4.05 1.55
C GLN A 63 -14.62 2.57 1.29
N ARG A 64 -14.23 2.05 0.11
CA ARG A 64 -14.47 0.65 -0.23
C ARG A 64 -13.69 -0.31 0.67
N ILE A 65 -12.44 0.00 0.99
CA ILE A 65 -11.62 -0.80 1.91
C ILE A 65 -12.29 -0.89 3.28
N THR A 66 -12.80 0.22 3.80
CA THR A 66 -13.49 0.21 5.10
C THR A 66 -14.71 -0.70 5.11
N ASP A 67 -15.42 -0.87 3.99
CA ASP A 67 -16.55 -1.79 3.90
C ASP A 67 -16.13 -3.26 3.78
N LYS A 68 -14.98 -3.52 3.15
CA LYS A 68 -14.57 -4.88 2.72
C LYS A 68 -13.61 -5.59 3.66
N CYS A 69 -12.95 -4.88 4.59
CA CYS A 69 -11.93 -5.48 5.44
C CYS A 69 -12.07 -5.11 6.93
N CYS A 70 -11.31 -5.80 7.77
CA CYS A 70 -11.12 -5.46 9.18
C CYS A 70 -9.72 -4.94 9.50
N PHE A 71 -8.79 -5.11 8.55
CA PHE A 71 -7.41 -4.67 8.65
C PHE A 71 -6.91 -4.17 7.29
N PHE A 72 -6.23 -3.03 7.29
CA PHE A 72 -5.58 -2.46 6.14
C PHE A 72 -4.16 -2.02 6.49
N ALA A 73 -3.19 -2.35 5.65
CA ALA A 73 -1.83 -1.87 5.78
C ALA A 73 -1.29 -1.38 4.43
N ALA A 74 -0.55 -0.28 4.45
CA ALA A 74 0.09 0.28 3.28
C ALA A 74 1.54 0.70 3.57
N CYS A 75 2.42 0.39 2.64
CA CYS A 75 3.81 0.86 2.61
C CYS A 75 4.02 1.71 1.36
N GLU A 76 4.24 3.01 1.53
CA GLU A 76 4.36 3.96 0.42
C GLU A 76 5.67 4.75 0.51
N PRO A 77 6.16 5.31 -0.62
CA PRO A 77 7.32 6.18 -0.59
C PRO A 77 7.07 7.37 0.33
N ARG A 78 8.03 7.66 1.20
CA ARG A 78 7.97 8.82 2.08
C ARG A 78 8.38 10.07 1.32
N ARG A 79 7.49 11.05 1.21
CA ARG A 79 7.80 12.32 0.54
C ARG A 79 8.62 13.24 1.44
N THR A 80 9.93 13.03 1.45
CA THR A 80 10.88 13.93 2.12
C THR A 80 12.07 14.29 1.24
N ARG A 81 12.70 15.43 1.55
CA ARG A 81 13.93 15.88 0.89
C ARG A 81 15.08 14.87 1.05
N PHE A 82 15.12 14.14 2.17
CA PHE A 82 16.10 13.08 2.42
C PHE A 82 15.85 11.85 1.55
N SER A 83 14.59 11.45 1.36
CA SER A 83 14.26 10.34 0.45
C SER A 83 14.63 10.68 -1.00
N LEU A 84 14.43 11.93 -1.43
CA LEU A 84 14.90 12.41 -2.74
C LEU A 84 16.42 12.44 -2.87
N LEU A 85 17.14 12.73 -1.78
CA LEU A 85 18.60 12.67 -1.76
C LEU A 85 19.10 11.22 -1.80
N GLY A 86 18.43 10.30 -1.11
CA GLY A 86 18.68 8.85 -1.20
C GLY A 86 18.52 8.31 -2.61
N CYS A 87 17.49 8.73 -3.35
CA CYS A 87 17.33 8.38 -4.77
C CYS A 87 18.51 8.84 -5.64
N ARG A 88 19.19 9.93 -5.28
CA ARG A 88 20.40 10.40 -5.97
C ARG A 88 21.63 9.56 -5.61
N LEU A 89 21.67 9.02 -4.40
CA LEU A 89 22.71 8.11 -3.91
C LEU A 89 22.55 6.67 -4.39
N LEU A 90 21.41 6.28 -4.96
CA LEU A 90 21.21 4.99 -5.63
C LEU A 90 22.24 4.73 -6.76
N TRP A 91 22.85 5.79 -7.30
CA TRP A 91 23.99 5.68 -8.22
C TRP A 91 25.22 5.02 -7.59
N ALA A 92 25.47 5.29 -6.31
CA ALA A 92 26.65 4.78 -5.59
C ALA A 92 26.56 3.27 -5.29
N ILE A 93 25.36 2.69 -5.34
CA ILE A 93 25.12 1.25 -5.16
C ILE A 93 24.83 0.51 -6.47
N GLY A 94 25.09 1.13 -7.63
CA GLY A 94 24.99 0.48 -8.94
C GLY A 94 23.57 0.39 -9.53
N CYS A 95 22.58 1.10 -8.97
CA CYS A 95 21.23 1.12 -9.55
C CYS A 95 21.18 1.97 -10.83
N ASN A 96 20.46 1.47 -11.84
CA ASN A 96 20.36 2.06 -13.18
C ASN A 96 19.77 3.47 -13.18
N ARG A 97 20.04 4.25 -14.25
CA ARG A 97 19.55 5.64 -14.39
C ARG A 97 18.02 5.73 -14.46
N VAL A 98 17.36 4.68 -14.98
CA VAL A 98 15.90 4.50 -14.99
C VAL A 98 15.37 4.36 -13.56
N THR A 99 15.97 3.47 -12.76
CA THR A 99 15.62 3.24 -11.34
C THR A 99 15.75 4.52 -10.49
N ARG A 100 16.70 5.40 -10.80
CA ARG A 100 16.85 6.70 -10.11
C ARG A 100 15.75 7.69 -10.44
N HIS A 101 15.33 7.74 -11.70
CA HIS A 101 14.27 8.65 -12.14
C HIS A 101 12.92 8.17 -11.60
N ASP A 102 12.65 6.87 -11.71
CA ASP A 102 11.43 6.26 -11.20
C ASP A 102 11.34 6.36 -9.68
N ALA A 103 12.43 6.09 -8.95
CA ALA A 103 12.46 6.27 -7.49
C ALA A 103 12.22 7.73 -7.08
N ALA A 104 12.78 8.70 -7.82
CA ALA A 104 12.54 10.12 -7.53
C ALA A 104 11.09 10.53 -7.85
N ILE A 105 10.47 9.97 -8.89
CA ILE A 105 9.05 10.17 -9.21
C ILE A 105 8.17 9.55 -8.11
N SER A 106 8.43 8.31 -7.71
CA SER A 106 7.72 7.63 -6.62
C SER A 106 7.83 8.40 -5.30
N VAL A 107 9.01 8.92 -4.94
CA VAL A 107 9.17 9.74 -3.72
C VAL A 107 8.42 11.08 -3.82
N ARG A 108 8.35 11.71 -4.99
CA ARG A 108 7.58 12.95 -5.19
C ARG A 108 6.07 12.73 -5.13
N ALA A 109 5.62 11.58 -5.62
CA ALA A 109 4.23 11.16 -5.59
C ALA A 109 3.83 10.53 -4.24
N GLY A 110 4.82 10.13 -3.43
CA GLY A 110 4.64 9.57 -2.10
C GLY A 110 3.99 10.53 -1.10
N PHE A 111 3.81 10.05 0.12
CA PHE A 111 3.00 10.74 1.13
C PHE A 111 3.84 11.38 2.23
N ALA A 112 3.31 12.50 2.76
CA ALA A 112 3.79 13.15 3.98
C ALA A 112 2.81 12.90 5.14
N LYS A 113 3.24 13.25 6.36
CA LYS A 113 2.45 13.09 7.58
C LYS A 113 1.06 13.73 7.44
N GLY A 114 0.04 12.96 7.77
CA GLY A 114 -1.36 13.36 7.84
C GLY A 114 -2.08 13.41 6.48
N GLU A 115 -1.41 13.16 5.36
CA GLU A 115 -2.07 13.15 4.05
C GLU A 115 -3.01 11.97 3.92
N LEU A 116 -2.54 10.76 4.21
CA LEU A 116 -3.37 9.56 4.15
C LEU A 116 -4.41 9.53 5.26
N HIS A 117 -4.05 9.96 6.48
CA HIS A 117 -5.01 10.09 7.57
C HIS A 117 -6.16 11.07 7.24
N ARG A 118 -5.91 12.19 6.55
CA ARG A 118 -7.00 13.12 6.16
C ARG A 118 -7.96 12.53 5.13
N LEU A 119 -7.47 11.62 4.28
CA LEU A 119 -8.30 10.94 3.28
C LEU A 119 -9.04 9.75 3.89
N TRP A 120 -8.46 9.14 4.91
CA TRP A 120 -9.11 8.13 5.73
C TRP A 120 -10.21 8.80 6.55
N MET A 121 -11.45 8.67 6.09
CA MET A 121 -12.59 9.31 6.74
C MET A 121 -12.65 8.88 8.22
N PRO A 122 -12.79 9.81 9.18
CA PRO A 122 -12.81 9.46 10.59
C PRO A 122 -14.07 8.64 10.90
N ASN A 123 -13.90 7.31 10.99
CA ASN A 123 -14.91 6.39 11.46
C ASN A 123 -14.54 5.95 12.89
N PRO A 124 -15.44 6.12 13.88
CA PRO A 124 -15.15 5.76 15.27
C PRO A 124 -14.84 4.27 15.49
N ASP A 125 -15.27 3.40 14.57
CA ASP A 125 -15.02 1.96 14.63
C ASP A 125 -13.59 1.59 14.22
N TRP A 126 -12.83 2.53 13.67
CA TRP A 126 -11.47 2.31 13.18
C TRP A 126 -10.44 3.04 14.04
N THR A 127 -9.31 2.39 14.21
CA THR A 127 -8.06 3.03 14.64
C THR A 127 -7.16 3.18 13.42
N PHE A 128 -6.59 4.37 13.25
CA PHE A 128 -5.69 4.68 12.15
C PHE A 128 -4.34 5.12 12.72
N GLU A 129 -3.29 4.44 12.28
CA GLU A 129 -1.92 4.70 12.67
C GLU A 129 -1.09 4.97 11.41
N GLU A 130 -0.26 6.00 11.46
CA GLU A 130 0.69 6.30 10.39
C GLU A 130 2.02 6.72 10.97
N GLY A 131 3.10 6.39 10.26
CA GLY A 131 4.43 6.74 10.72
C GLY A 131 5.53 6.41 9.73
N PRO A 132 6.75 6.90 9.98
CA PRO A 132 7.91 6.53 9.18
C PRO A 132 8.33 5.09 9.51
N ALA A 133 8.47 4.27 8.47
CA ALA A 133 9.11 2.95 8.56
C ALA A 133 10.52 3.05 7.97
N GLY A 134 11.46 3.51 8.78
CA GLY A 134 12.81 3.83 8.32
C GLY A 134 12.90 5.15 7.52
N TRP A 135 13.88 5.24 6.64
CA TRP A 135 14.29 6.50 6.01
C TRP A 135 13.50 6.85 4.75
N PHE A 136 12.96 5.83 4.08
CA PHE A 136 12.36 5.97 2.74
C PHE A 136 10.89 5.57 2.67
N THR A 137 10.37 4.90 3.70
CA THR A 137 9.01 4.35 3.69
C THR A 137 8.12 5.08 4.69
N TRP A 138 6.91 5.37 4.24
CA TRP A 138 5.80 5.81 5.07
C TRP A 138 4.84 4.63 5.21
N PHE A 139 4.58 4.23 6.45
CA PHE A 139 3.67 3.14 6.76
C PHE A 139 2.33 3.72 7.24
N VAL A 140 1.27 3.06 6.83
CA VAL A 140 -0.10 3.29 7.29
C VAL A 140 -0.71 1.96 7.69
N CYS A 141 -1.41 1.97 8.81
CA CYS A 141 -2.22 0.86 9.31
C CYS A 141 -3.58 1.37 9.72
N ALA A 142 -4.63 0.64 9.37
CA ALA A 142 -5.95 0.85 9.91
C ALA A 142 -6.55 -0.49 10.33
N TYR A 143 -7.15 -0.53 11.52
CA TYR A 143 -7.81 -1.73 12.02
C TYR A 143 -9.09 -1.39 12.76
N ARG A 144 -10.09 -2.27 12.67
CA ARG A 144 -11.34 -2.12 13.42
C ARG A 144 -11.09 -2.34 14.90
N ARG A 145 -11.65 -1.48 15.74
CA ARG A 145 -11.66 -1.73 17.19
C ARG A 145 -12.57 -2.92 17.48
N PRO A 146 -12.17 -3.83 18.38
CA PRO A 146 -13.10 -4.78 18.95
C PRO A 146 -14.22 -3.98 19.65
N GLN A 147 -15.48 -4.22 19.28
CA GLN A 147 -16.58 -3.72 20.09
C GLN A 147 -16.46 -4.35 21.49
N PRO A 148 -16.48 -3.57 22.58
CA PRO A 148 -16.51 -4.15 23.90
C PRO A 148 -17.79 -4.98 24.02
N THR A 149 -17.63 -6.28 24.24
CA THR A 149 -18.74 -7.18 24.56
C THR A 149 -19.31 -6.72 25.89
N LEU A 150 -20.54 -6.20 25.88
CA LEU A 150 -21.31 -5.90 27.10
C LEU A 150 -21.86 -7.18 27.72
#